data_AF-R9JL84-F1
#
_entry.id   AF-R9JL84-F1
#
_cell.length_a   1.000
_cell.length_b   1.000
_cell.length_c   1.000
_cell.angle_alpha   90.00
_cell.angle_beta   90.00
_cell.angle_gamma   90.00
#
_symmetry.space_group_name_H-M   'P 1'
#
loop_
_entity.id
_entity.type
_entity.pdbx_description
1 polymer ?
#
loop_
_entity_poly.entity_id
_entity_poly.type
_entity_poly.pdbx_seq_one_letter_code
_entity_poly.pdbx_strand_id
1 'polypeptide(L)'
;MDYQNASQYSKRMVLENAVLTKSPEEIVILYQQLGEVECSARALGLACRFCGLAHVKALVENGANFTYTPPYLDSGYYSVYYWLSPLEMNDTLLQATFIKKVDECFKNVITVRGNNIKVLPMQQRVEIVKYLYEHREEVCLDAGELLFYAIISNNTQIIRVLKEYGVTFSKNRIINMSENGRGYEWFEFCNMLDKLGDKEYMEIVDTITKELDGKRLHYTNSIYWGNYNEYGKQYRLYKPEFFQFILDHFNQKKMNKSKHMKGVIDQNSVACLEICAKAGWLDMPRKRDEMIRYASECGRTECSAWLLDFKNRTADFAAERKKAEQKMMRELNANPNSVTEMKKIWGYEKRKDGTLVITRYKGSNTKVEVPEKIGSSIVTEIGNKAFSVYAKRLKDEQIDVRENITRITLPETIQVIGEGAFDSCPRLETVNIPHGVTAIGASTFLRCTSLTSIELPEGITKIEEYAFSNCQSLRSVTIPKTVEIIRREAFQNCGLEKVTILEGVSEIGPLAFSDCPLLKWIELPSSIKKIKNYTRSGQAPQTIFHKTEDVTAVVAPKSYAEKYCKRNQIPYVYKEE
;
A
#
# COMPACT_ATOMS: atom_id res chain seq x y z
N MET A 1 -12.66 -6.88 66.41
CA MET A 1 -13.35 -7.38 65.21
C MET A 1 -12.71 -8.71 64.86
N ASP A 2 -13.50 -9.70 64.44
CA ASP A 2 -12.92 -10.89 63.82
C ASP A 2 -12.48 -10.53 62.40
N TYR A 3 -11.19 -10.25 62.24
CA TYR A 3 -10.62 -9.83 60.96
C TYR A 3 -10.36 -11.01 60.01
N GLN A 4 -10.44 -12.26 60.49
CA GLN A 4 -10.20 -13.46 59.66
C GLN A 4 -11.22 -13.55 58.52
N ASN A 5 -12.45 -13.11 58.75
CA ASN A 5 -13.55 -13.10 57.78
C ASN A 5 -13.73 -11.76 57.05
N ALA A 6 -12.86 -10.77 57.29
CA ALA A 6 -12.96 -9.46 56.67
C ALA A 6 -12.44 -9.49 55.22
N SER A 7 -13.07 -8.71 54.34
CA SER A 7 -12.58 -8.55 52.96
C SER A 7 -11.17 -7.95 52.94
N GLN A 8 -10.36 -8.29 51.93
CA GLN A 8 -9.03 -7.68 51.74
C GLN A 8 -9.10 -6.14 51.60
N TYR A 9 -10.19 -5.60 51.06
CA TYR A 9 -10.45 -4.16 51.07
C TYR A 9 -10.57 -3.59 52.48
N SER A 10 -11.36 -4.23 53.35
CA SER A 10 -11.53 -3.81 54.74
C SER A 10 -10.23 -3.91 55.53
N LYS A 11 -9.46 -4.99 55.34
CA LYS A 11 -8.15 -5.18 55.99
C LYS A 11 -7.17 -4.06 55.64
N ARG A 12 -7.08 -3.68 54.36
CA ARG A 12 -6.26 -2.55 53.89
C ARG A 12 -6.65 -1.24 54.55
N MET A 13 -7.94 -0.88 54.54
CA MET A 13 -8.41 0.38 55.13
C MET A 13 -8.10 0.48 56.63
N VAL A 14 -8.23 -0.65 57.35
CA VAL A 14 -7.89 -0.73 58.78
C VAL A 14 -6.39 -0.55 58.99
N LEU A 15 -5.55 -1.21 58.19
CA LEU A 15 -4.10 -1.10 58.26
C LEU A 15 -3.62 0.32 57.92
N GLU A 16 -4.14 0.95 56.87
CA GLU A 16 -3.78 2.32 56.47
C GLU A 16 -4.10 3.35 57.56
N ASN A 17 -5.29 3.26 58.16
CA ASN A 17 -5.67 4.13 59.27
C ASN A 17 -4.81 3.86 60.52
N ALA A 18 -4.44 2.61 60.77
CA ALA A 18 -3.57 2.25 61.89
C ALA A 18 -2.16 2.84 61.73
N VAL A 19 -1.57 2.77 60.54
CA VAL A 19 -0.24 3.35 60.25
C VAL A 19 -0.17 4.83 60.68
N LEU A 20 -1.25 5.57 60.48
CA LEU A 20 -1.32 6.99 60.79
C LEU A 20 -1.75 7.33 62.22
N THR A 21 -2.26 6.35 62.99
CA THR A 21 -2.89 6.61 64.30
C THR A 21 -2.32 5.79 65.46
N LYS A 22 -1.47 4.79 65.20
CA LYS A 22 -0.98 3.82 66.18
C LYS A 22 0.55 3.79 66.24
N SER A 23 1.08 3.31 67.36
CA SER A 23 2.52 3.06 67.52
C SER A 23 2.98 1.85 66.67
N PRO A 24 4.28 1.70 66.40
CA PRO A 24 4.81 0.53 65.69
C PRO A 24 4.40 -0.80 66.35
N GLU A 25 4.43 -0.88 67.68
CA GLU A 25 4.09 -2.09 68.44
C GLU A 25 2.60 -2.46 68.28
N GLU A 26 1.72 -1.45 68.33
CA GLU A 26 0.30 -1.64 68.09
C GLU A 26 0.00 -2.07 66.64
N ILE A 27 0.81 -1.62 65.68
CA ILE A 27 0.69 -2.03 64.27
C ILE A 27 1.07 -3.50 64.11
N VAL A 28 2.14 -3.97 64.73
CA VAL A 28 2.53 -5.40 64.70
C VAL A 28 1.39 -6.28 65.22
N ILE A 29 0.83 -5.93 66.39
CA ILE A 29 -0.29 -6.68 66.97
C ILE A 29 -1.49 -6.69 66.02
N LEU A 30 -1.83 -5.53 65.45
CA LEU A 30 -2.94 -5.43 64.50
C LEU A 30 -2.69 -6.24 63.23
N TYR A 31 -1.47 -6.19 62.68
CA TYR A 31 -1.12 -6.91 61.46
C TYR A 31 -1.28 -8.42 61.65
N GLN A 32 -0.81 -8.95 62.78
CA GLN A 32 -1.01 -10.36 63.16
C GLN A 32 -2.49 -10.74 63.25
N GLN A 33 -3.34 -9.84 63.76
CA GLN A 33 -4.79 -10.05 63.82
C GLN A 33 -5.45 -10.02 62.42
N LEU A 34 -4.96 -9.17 61.52
CA LEU A 34 -5.46 -9.06 60.14
C LEU A 34 -5.08 -10.29 59.29
N GLY A 35 -3.96 -10.95 59.61
CA GLY A 35 -3.38 -12.02 58.80
C GLY A 35 -2.76 -11.48 57.51
N GLU A 36 -2.83 -12.25 56.42
CA GLU A 36 -2.35 -11.78 55.11
C GLU A 36 -3.18 -10.58 54.61
N VAL A 37 -2.50 -9.45 54.37
CA VAL A 37 -3.08 -8.22 53.83
C VAL A 37 -2.54 -8.00 52.43
N GLU A 38 -3.37 -8.29 51.42
CA GLU A 38 -3.02 -8.05 50.03
C GLU A 38 -2.91 -6.55 49.73
N CYS A 39 -2.04 -6.17 48.79
CA CYS A 39 -1.85 -4.80 48.31
C CYS A 39 -1.53 -3.79 49.44
N SER A 40 -0.60 -4.13 50.33
CA SER A 40 -0.14 -3.31 51.46
C SER A 40 0.71 -2.08 51.06
N ALA A 41 1.03 -1.91 49.77
CA ALA A 41 1.94 -0.88 49.26
C ALA A 41 1.58 0.54 49.72
N ARG A 42 0.29 0.86 49.82
CA ARG A 42 -0.21 2.16 50.29
C ARG A 42 0.08 2.41 51.76
N ALA A 43 -0.17 1.43 52.62
CA ALA A 43 0.12 1.51 54.05
C ALA A 43 1.63 1.68 54.29
N LEU A 44 2.46 0.94 53.55
CA LEU A 44 3.91 1.07 53.58
C LEU A 44 4.37 2.45 53.09
N GLY A 45 3.77 2.99 52.03
CA GLY A 45 4.03 4.34 51.53
C GLY A 45 3.72 5.44 52.53
N LEU A 46 2.57 5.36 53.22
CA LEU A 46 2.21 6.30 54.28
C LEU A 46 3.22 6.27 55.43
N ALA A 47 3.67 5.08 55.85
CA ALA A 47 4.70 4.94 56.89
C ALA A 47 6.03 5.56 56.45
N CYS A 48 6.44 5.32 55.21
CA CYS A 48 7.67 5.87 54.62
C CYS A 48 7.65 7.40 54.56
N ARG A 49 6.46 8.01 54.36
CA ARG A 49 6.31 9.45 54.16
C ARG A 49 6.06 10.24 55.43
N PHE A 50 5.34 9.68 56.40
CA PHE A 50 4.80 10.44 57.54
C PHE A 50 5.18 9.90 58.92
N CYS A 51 5.57 8.63 59.07
CA CYS A 51 5.69 8.01 60.39
C CYS A 51 7.14 7.70 60.81
N GLY A 52 7.98 7.18 59.91
CA GLY A 52 9.40 6.94 60.16
C GLY A 52 9.83 5.48 60.08
N LEU A 53 11.12 5.22 60.29
CA LEU A 53 11.74 3.91 60.09
C LEU A 53 11.15 2.81 60.99
N ALA A 54 10.75 3.13 62.22
CA ALA A 54 10.16 2.15 63.14
C ALA A 54 8.83 1.57 62.62
N HIS A 55 7.96 2.42 62.08
CA HIS A 55 6.72 2.00 61.43
C HIS A 55 6.98 1.20 60.14
N VAL A 56 7.99 1.57 59.38
CA VAL A 56 8.39 0.84 58.16
C VAL A 56 8.84 -0.58 58.52
N LYS A 57 9.72 -0.74 59.52
CA LYS A 57 10.17 -2.05 60.00
C LYS A 57 9.01 -2.92 60.48
N ALA A 58 8.13 -2.36 61.31
CA ALA A 58 6.95 -3.05 61.82
C ALA A 58 6.06 -3.62 60.69
N LEU A 59 5.92 -2.89 59.58
CA LEU A 59 5.16 -3.35 58.43
C LEU A 59 5.92 -4.42 57.62
N VAL A 60 7.18 -4.15 57.27
CA VAL A 60 8.00 -5.04 56.41
C VAL A 60 8.23 -6.40 57.06
N GLU A 61 8.59 -6.43 58.34
CA GLU A 61 8.82 -7.65 59.11
C GLU A 61 7.56 -8.52 59.26
N ASN A 62 6.37 -7.94 59.06
CA ASN A 62 5.09 -8.65 59.06
C ASN A 62 4.54 -8.94 57.65
N GLY A 63 5.37 -8.79 56.62
CA GLY A 63 5.03 -9.19 55.24
C GLY A 63 4.46 -8.08 54.36
N ALA A 64 4.43 -6.82 54.84
CA ALA A 64 4.05 -5.71 53.97
C ALA A 64 5.12 -5.47 52.91
N ASN A 65 4.68 -5.41 51.65
CA ASN A 65 5.56 -5.18 50.51
C ASN A 65 4.91 -4.21 49.52
N PHE A 66 5.65 -3.90 48.46
CA PHE A 66 5.24 -3.00 47.39
C PHE A 66 4.47 -3.71 46.26
N THR A 67 4.12 -5.00 46.37
CA THR A 67 3.29 -5.62 45.34
C THR A 67 1.89 -4.98 45.31
N TYR A 68 1.41 -4.63 44.12
CA TYR A 68 0.06 -4.10 43.91
C TYR A 68 -0.53 -4.70 42.64
N THR A 69 -1.72 -5.28 42.78
CA THR A 69 -2.55 -5.71 41.64
C THR A 69 -3.95 -5.12 41.86
N PRO A 70 -4.41 -4.14 41.07
CA PRO A 70 -5.72 -3.54 41.29
C PRO A 70 -6.81 -4.59 41.04
N PRO A 71 -7.83 -4.74 41.92
CA PRO A 71 -8.80 -5.82 41.75
C PRO A 71 -9.74 -5.64 40.54
N TYR A 72 -10.05 -4.43 40.09
CA TYR A 72 -10.97 -4.22 38.97
C TYR A 72 -10.75 -2.83 38.35
N LEU A 73 -10.09 -2.77 37.18
CA LEU A 73 -10.29 -1.82 36.05
C LEU A 73 -9.08 -1.90 35.09
N ASP A 74 -9.38 -2.09 33.81
CA ASP A 74 -8.48 -1.73 32.71
C ASP A 74 -8.00 -0.28 32.92
N SER A 75 -6.70 -0.07 32.75
CA SER A 75 -5.96 1.20 32.92
C SER A 75 -5.66 1.64 34.35
N GLY A 76 -4.67 1.00 34.96
CA GLY A 76 -3.95 1.62 36.05
C GLY A 76 -2.66 0.92 36.46
N TYR A 77 -1.59 1.14 35.70
CA TYR A 77 -0.19 0.92 36.12
C TYR A 77 0.23 1.81 37.32
N TYR A 78 -0.74 2.45 37.98
CA TYR A 78 -0.55 3.29 39.12
C TYR A 78 -0.34 2.43 40.36
N SER A 79 0.55 2.91 41.22
CA SER A 79 0.59 2.61 42.65
C SER A 79 1.49 1.47 43.13
N VAL A 80 2.68 1.31 42.54
CA VAL A 80 3.78 0.67 43.30
C VAL A 80 4.93 1.63 43.54
N TYR A 81 5.46 2.21 42.47
CA TYR A 81 6.73 2.92 42.56
C TYR A 81 6.56 4.40 42.96
N TYR A 82 5.33 4.92 42.90
CA TYR A 82 4.95 6.27 43.35
C TYR A 82 5.05 6.49 44.87
N TRP A 83 4.86 5.43 45.65
CA TRP A 83 4.81 5.51 47.12
C TRP A 83 6.14 5.90 47.75
N LEU A 84 7.24 5.80 47.00
CA LEU A 84 8.59 6.23 47.41
C LEU A 84 9.14 7.41 46.59
N SER A 85 8.41 7.83 45.56
CA SER A 85 8.95 8.54 44.39
C SER A 85 8.82 10.06 44.42
N PRO A 86 8.27 10.64 45.49
CA PRO A 86 9.27 11.12 46.41
C PRO A 86 8.78 11.19 47.84
N LEU A 87 9.71 10.83 48.70
CA LEU A 87 9.86 11.29 50.07
C LEU A 87 9.61 12.84 50.21
N GLU A 88 9.56 13.65 49.13
CA GLU A 88 9.09 15.05 49.10
C GLU A 88 8.52 15.45 47.72
N MET A 89 7.22 15.82 47.67
CA MET A 89 6.57 16.22 46.41
C MET A 89 6.87 17.68 46.08
N ASN A 90 7.62 17.92 45.00
CA ASN A 90 7.80 19.25 44.45
C ASN A 90 6.55 19.72 43.67
N ASP A 91 6.48 21.01 43.39
CA ASP A 91 5.33 21.61 42.71
C ASP A 91 5.09 21.00 41.32
N THR A 92 6.16 20.59 40.64
CA THR A 92 6.15 19.91 39.34
C THR A 92 5.33 18.61 39.38
N LEU A 93 5.60 17.76 40.37
CA LEU A 93 4.86 16.50 40.54
C LEU A 93 3.43 16.76 40.98
N LEU A 94 3.20 17.69 41.91
CA LEU A 94 1.85 18.07 42.35
C LEU A 94 0.96 18.54 41.20
N GLN A 95 1.54 19.20 40.19
CA GLN A 95 0.83 19.71 39.03
C GLN A 95 0.65 18.67 37.92
N ALA A 96 1.30 17.51 38.01
CA ALA A 96 1.20 16.49 37.00
C ALA A 96 -0.19 15.84 37.00
N THR A 97 -0.83 15.76 35.83
CA THR A 97 -2.25 15.38 35.65
C THR A 97 -2.58 13.95 36.06
N PHE A 98 -1.55 13.11 36.22
CA PHE A 98 -1.69 11.72 36.60
C PHE A 98 -1.68 11.49 38.12
N ILE A 99 -1.30 12.51 38.91
CA ILE A 99 -1.40 12.45 40.36
C ILE A 99 -2.81 12.89 40.77
N LYS A 100 -3.56 11.97 41.38
CA LYS A 100 -4.86 12.31 41.98
C LYS A 100 -4.59 13.15 43.23
N LYS A 101 -4.68 14.48 43.16
CA LYS A 101 -4.46 15.43 44.27
C LYS A 101 -5.27 15.16 45.55
N VAL A 102 -6.28 14.30 45.48
CA VAL A 102 -7.11 13.91 46.64
C VAL A 102 -6.49 12.79 47.47
N ASP A 103 -5.55 12.02 46.91
CA ASP A 103 -4.89 10.92 47.60
C ASP A 103 -3.89 11.44 48.63
N GLU A 104 -4.08 11.05 49.89
CA GLU A 104 -3.32 11.52 51.04
C GLU A 104 -1.82 11.21 50.99
N CYS A 105 -1.40 10.16 50.30
CA CYS A 105 0.03 9.84 50.24
C CYS A 105 0.84 10.77 49.33
N PHE A 106 0.17 11.58 48.51
CA PHE A 106 0.84 12.58 47.67
C PHE A 106 0.73 13.99 48.24
N LYS A 107 0.20 14.14 49.44
CA LYS A 107 0.14 15.41 50.15
C LYS A 107 1.43 15.63 50.96
N ASN A 108 1.78 16.89 51.18
CA ASN A 108 2.88 17.25 52.07
C ASN A 108 2.44 17.32 53.54
N VAL A 109 1.12 17.41 53.77
CA VAL A 109 0.48 17.40 55.09
C VAL A 109 -0.83 16.63 55.00
N ILE A 110 -1.09 15.80 56.00
CA ILE A 110 -2.37 15.08 56.19
C ILE A 110 -2.95 15.42 57.57
N THR A 111 -4.27 15.43 57.69
CA THR A 111 -4.95 15.71 58.96
C THR A 111 -5.64 14.45 59.46
N VAL A 112 -5.17 13.94 60.60
CA VAL A 112 -5.67 12.70 61.18
C VAL A 112 -6.13 12.98 62.61
N ARG A 113 -7.42 12.75 62.88
CA ARG A 113 -8.06 13.04 64.19
C ARG A 113 -7.79 14.48 64.70
N GLY A 114 -7.76 15.46 63.80
CA GLY A 114 -7.53 16.87 64.13
C GLY A 114 -6.05 17.28 64.22
N ASN A 115 -5.10 16.35 64.12
CA ASN A 115 -3.67 16.63 64.13
C ASN A 115 -3.09 16.64 62.71
N ASN A 116 -2.28 17.67 62.41
CA ASN A 116 -1.58 17.77 61.13
C ASN A 116 -0.24 17.04 61.19
N ILE A 117 -0.11 15.98 60.40
CA ILE A 117 1.13 15.22 60.25
C ILE A 117 1.82 15.69 58.98
N LYS A 118 3.07 16.15 59.10
CA LYS A 118 3.89 16.64 57.98
C LYS A 118 4.78 15.53 57.44
N VAL A 119 5.22 15.67 56.20
CA VAL A 119 6.24 14.80 55.61
C VAL A 119 7.52 14.77 56.44
N LEU A 120 8.18 13.61 56.50
CA LEU A 120 9.39 13.41 57.31
C LEU A 120 10.58 14.29 56.84
N PRO A 121 11.51 14.66 57.74
CA PRO A 121 12.77 15.31 57.37
C PRO A 121 13.63 14.43 56.46
N MET A 122 14.46 15.04 55.60
CA MET A 122 15.26 14.31 54.59
C MET A 122 16.18 13.23 55.20
N GLN A 123 16.77 13.46 56.38
CA GLN A 123 17.67 12.48 57.01
C GLN A 123 16.95 11.15 57.31
N GLN A 124 15.74 11.21 57.88
CA GLN A 124 14.96 10.01 58.19
C GLN A 124 14.51 9.29 56.92
N ARG A 125 14.23 10.06 55.87
CA ARG A 125 13.85 9.54 54.56
C ARG A 125 15.01 8.77 53.90
N VAL A 126 16.24 9.26 54.04
CA VAL A 126 17.46 8.55 53.62
C VAL A 126 17.61 7.22 54.37
N GLU A 127 17.40 7.20 55.70
CA GLU A 127 17.49 5.98 56.51
C GLU A 127 16.48 4.92 56.07
N ILE A 128 15.25 5.34 55.76
CA ILE A 128 14.22 4.47 55.22
C ILE A 128 14.64 3.89 53.87
N VAL A 129 15.20 4.69 52.95
CA VAL A 129 15.67 4.19 51.66
C VAL A 129 16.79 3.16 51.81
N LYS A 130 17.75 3.40 52.72
CA LYS A 130 18.81 2.42 53.02
C LYS A 130 18.23 1.10 53.48
N TYR A 131 17.32 1.14 54.46
CA TYR A 131 16.65 -0.05 54.98
C TYR A 131 15.86 -0.80 53.90
N LEU A 132 15.05 -0.09 53.11
CA LEU A 132 14.25 -0.70 52.04
C LEU A 132 15.12 -1.30 50.93
N TYR A 133 16.28 -0.70 50.64
CA TYR A 133 17.23 -1.25 49.68
C TYR A 133 17.87 -2.56 50.17
N GLU A 134 18.21 -2.63 51.45
CA GLU A 134 18.75 -3.83 52.08
C GLU A 134 17.72 -4.98 52.05
N HIS A 135 16.43 -4.67 52.21
CA HIS A 135 15.31 -5.64 52.21
C HIS A 135 14.56 -5.71 50.88
N ARG A 136 15.17 -5.22 49.78
CA ARG A 136 14.48 -4.99 48.49
C ARG A 136 13.79 -6.22 47.90
N GLU A 137 14.32 -7.41 48.15
CA GLU A 137 13.74 -8.67 47.66
C GLU A 137 12.45 -9.00 48.42
N GLU A 138 12.44 -8.82 49.74
CA GLU A 138 11.29 -9.06 50.62
C GLU A 138 10.15 -8.07 50.33
N VAL A 139 10.49 -6.79 50.14
CA VAL A 139 9.51 -5.76 49.86
C VAL A 139 9.16 -5.63 48.37
N CYS A 140 9.75 -6.44 47.49
CA CYS A 140 9.58 -6.36 46.03
C CYS A 140 9.88 -4.96 45.46
N LEU A 141 10.96 -4.32 45.93
CA LEU A 141 11.36 -2.98 45.52
C LEU A 141 12.21 -3.03 44.23
N ASP A 142 11.76 -2.34 43.18
CA ASP A 142 12.61 -1.99 42.03
C ASP A 142 13.42 -0.73 42.36
N ALA A 143 14.68 -0.91 42.72
CA ALA A 143 15.58 0.20 43.04
C ALA A 143 15.88 1.11 41.83
N GLY A 144 15.86 0.56 40.61
CA GLY A 144 16.09 1.33 39.38
C GLY A 144 14.93 2.25 39.05
N GLU A 145 13.71 1.81 39.34
CA GLU A 145 12.50 2.65 39.30
C GLU A 145 12.54 3.76 40.34
N LEU A 146 12.94 3.44 41.59
CA LEU A 146 13.13 4.45 42.63
C LEU A 146 14.15 5.52 42.22
N LEU A 147 15.25 5.12 41.59
CA LEU A 147 16.26 6.03 41.06
C LEU A 147 15.67 6.95 39.98
N PHE A 148 14.87 6.43 39.05
CA PHE A 148 14.22 7.25 38.02
C PHE A 148 13.41 8.40 38.61
N TYR A 149 12.57 8.10 39.60
CA TYR A 149 11.76 9.13 40.24
C TYR A 149 12.55 10.08 41.14
N ALA A 150 13.62 9.60 41.78
CA ALA A 150 14.55 10.47 42.50
C ALA A 150 15.19 11.50 41.56
N ILE A 151 15.55 11.09 40.33
CA ILE A 151 16.10 11.99 39.30
C ILE A 151 15.04 12.98 38.81
N ILE A 152 13.83 12.52 38.47
CA ILE A 152 12.74 13.39 37.99
C ILE A 152 12.30 14.41 39.05
N SER A 153 12.35 14.05 40.33
CA SER A 153 12.07 14.98 41.44
C SER A 153 13.26 15.87 41.83
N ASN A 154 14.41 15.70 41.16
CA ASN A 154 15.68 16.37 41.48
C ASN A 154 16.14 16.18 42.94
N ASN A 155 15.88 15.00 43.52
CA ASN A 155 16.26 14.68 44.89
C ASN A 155 17.70 14.16 44.98
N THR A 156 18.64 15.10 44.96
CA THR A 156 20.09 14.83 44.93
C THR A 156 20.60 13.94 46.07
N GLN A 157 19.99 14.03 47.27
CA GLN A 157 20.40 13.21 48.43
C GLN A 157 20.02 11.74 48.25
N ILE A 158 18.79 11.47 47.79
CA ILE A 158 18.36 10.09 47.52
C ILE A 158 19.09 9.51 46.31
N ILE A 159 19.30 10.30 45.24
CA ILE A 159 20.11 9.89 44.08
C ILE A 159 21.49 9.44 44.54
N ARG A 160 22.16 10.25 45.38
CA ARG A 160 23.49 9.93 45.91
C ARG A 160 23.51 8.60 46.66
N VAL A 161 22.56 8.39 47.56
CA VAL A 161 22.48 7.14 48.36
C VAL A 161 22.29 5.93 47.46
N LEU A 162 21.37 6.00 46.50
CA LEU A 162 21.15 4.90 45.55
C LEU A 162 22.39 4.63 44.69
N LYS A 163 23.12 5.69 44.31
CA LYS A 163 24.38 5.57 43.56
C LYS A 163 25.52 4.95 44.39
N GLU A 164 25.61 5.25 45.68
CA GLU A 164 26.54 4.59 46.61
C GLU A 164 26.27 3.08 46.69
N TYR A 165 25.02 2.65 46.54
CA TYR A 165 24.63 1.23 46.44
C TYR A 165 24.80 0.61 45.04
N GLY A 166 25.30 1.36 44.06
CA GLY A 166 25.49 0.87 42.70
C GLY A 166 24.21 0.74 41.88
N VAL A 167 23.13 1.42 42.28
CA VAL A 167 21.84 1.34 41.59
C VAL A 167 21.91 2.02 40.22
N THR A 168 21.41 1.34 39.20
CA THR A 168 21.18 1.83 37.83
C THR A 168 19.71 1.64 37.47
N PHE A 169 19.28 2.19 36.34
CA PHE A 169 17.94 1.91 35.83
C PHE A 169 17.71 0.42 35.57
N SER A 170 16.47 -0.01 35.85
CA SER A 170 16.03 -1.36 35.52
C SER A 170 15.97 -1.54 34.00
N LYS A 171 16.10 -2.79 33.53
CA LYS A 171 16.03 -3.11 32.08
C LYS A 171 14.73 -2.61 31.47
N ASN A 172 13.61 -2.76 32.19
CA ASN A 172 12.30 -2.29 31.75
C ASN A 172 12.28 -0.76 31.61
N ARG A 173 12.84 -0.02 32.56
CA ARG A 173 12.94 1.44 32.49
C ARG A 173 13.76 1.91 31.29
N ILE A 174 14.92 1.28 31.04
CA ILE A 174 15.77 1.60 29.89
C ILE A 174 15.03 1.32 28.58
N ILE A 175 14.36 0.16 28.45
CA ILE A 175 13.56 -0.19 27.27
C ILE A 175 12.42 0.82 27.08
N ASN A 176 11.71 1.15 28.15
CA ASN A 176 10.61 2.11 28.09
C ASN A 176 11.10 3.47 27.58
N MET A 177 12.19 4.00 28.14
CA MET A 177 12.74 5.32 27.79
C MET A 177 13.52 5.37 26.48
N SER A 178 13.97 4.25 25.90
CA SER A 178 14.75 4.26 24.64
C SER A 178 14.01 3.64 23.45
N GLU A 179 13.04 2.76 23.72
CA GLU A 179 12.38 1.93 22.71
C GLU A 179 10.87 2.15 22.67
N ASN A 180 10.16 2.15 23.81
CA ASN A 180 8.70 2.23 23.86
C ASN A 180 8.19 3.67 24.08
N GLY A 181 8.03 4.45 23.01
CA GLY A 181 7.66 5.88 23.10
C GLY A 181 6.18 6.23 23.21
N ARG A 182 5.31 5.29 23.55
CA ARG A 182 3.85 5.51 23.60
C ARG A 182 3.18 4.92 24.85
N GLY A 183 4.01 4.39 25.75
CA GLY A 183 3.55 3.90 27.04
C GLY A 183 3.06 5.03 27.92
N TYR A 184 2.31 4.63 28.93
CA TYR A 184 1.78 5.51 29.96
C TYR A 184 2.91 6.24 30.70
N GLU A 185 4.06 5.60 30.89
CA GLU A 185 5.28 6.12 31.51
C GLU A 185 5.86 7.33 30.76
N TRP A 186 5.70 7.38 29.43
CA TRP A 186 6.13 8.52 28.62
C TRP A 186 5.21 9.71 28.73
N PHE A 187 3.91 9.45 28.83
CA PHE A 187 2.94 10.50 29.09
C PHE A 187 3.23 11.17 30.43
N GLU A 188 3.51 10.37 31.46
CA GLU A 188 3.92 10.87 32.78
C GLU A 188 5.22 11.66 32.71
N PHE A 189 6.26 11.09 32.11
CA PHE A 189 7.55 11.77 31.89
C PHE A 189 7.37 13.15 31.24
N CYS A 190 6.62 13.22 30.14
CA CYS A 190 6.41 14.48 29.42
C CYS A 190 5.63 15.49 30.26
N ASN A 191 4.54 15.06 30.92
CA ASN A 191 3.70 15.97 31.72
C ASN A 191 4.46 16.55 32.92
N MET A 192 5.32 15.76 33.57
CA MET A 192 6.15 16.27 34.66
C MET A 192 7.12 17.33 34.15
N LEU A 193 7.84 17.02 33.08
CA LEU A 193 8.85 17.93 32.54
C LEU A 193 8.25 19.18 31.88
N ASP A 194 6.97 19.18 31.51
CA ASP A 194 6.30 20.34 30.95
C ASP A 194 6.13 21.49 31.94
N LYS A 195 6.16 21.19 33.25
CA LYS A 195 6.07 22.20 34.31
C LYS A 195 7.41 22.83 34.70
N LEU A 196 8.51 22.37 34.11
CA LEU A 196 9.88 22.82 34.44
C LEU A 196 10.37 23.93 33.51
N GLY A 197 11.22 24.81 34.03
CA GLY A 197 11.98 25.74 33.22
C GLY A 197 13.01 25.04 32.33
N ASP A 198 13.52 25.72 31.30
CA ASP A 198 14.41 25.11 30.30
C ASP A 198 15.68 24.54 30.94
N LYS A 199 16.28 25.24 31.91
CA LYS A 199 17.49 24.77 32.62
C LYS A 199 17.24 23.49 33.43
N GLU A 200 16.19 23.48 34.24
CA GLU A 200 15.82 22.33 35.08
C GLU A 200 15.45 21.11 34.22
N TYR A 201 14.73 21.34 33.12
CA TYR A 201 14.40 20.31 32.13
C TYR A 201 15.68 19.64 31.61
N MET A 202 16.63 20.45 31.14
CA MET A 202 17.86 19.95 30.53
C MET A 202 18.73 19.20 31.54
N GLU A 203 18.86 19.69 32.78
CA GLU A 203 19.61 19.02 33.85
C GLU A 203 19.04 17.63 34.18
N ILE A 204 17.71 17.51 34.28
CA ILE A 204 17.04 16.24 34.56
C ILE A 204 17.21 15.27 33.38
N VAL A 205 16.99 15.74 32.15
CA VAL A 205 17.13 14.90 30.96
C VAL A 205 18.57 14.42 30.78
N ASP A 206 19.57 15.28 30.99
CA ASP A 206 20.99 14.92 30.95
C ASP A 206 21.29 13.81 31.97
N THR A 207 20.83 13.97 33.21
CA THR A 207 20.98 12.96 34.28
C THR A 207 20.33 11.63 33.89
N ILE A 208 19.11 11.65 33.33
CA ILE A 208 18.42 10.45 32.87
C ILE A 208 19.18 9.77 31.74
N THR A 209 19.69 10.52 30.77
CA THR A 209 20.38 9.91 29.62
C THR A 209 21.68 9.21 29.99
N LYS A 210 22.36 9.67 31.05
CA LYS A 210 23.54 8.98 31.61
C LYS A 210 23.20 7.58 32.15
N GLU A 211 21.95 7.36 32.53
CA GLU A 211 21.44 6.08 33.05
C GLU A 211 20.91 5.12 31.97
N LEU A 212 20.90 5.53 30.69
CA LEU A 212 20.30 4.75 29.60
C LEU A 212 21.26 3.76 28.91
N ASP A 213 22.39 3.43 29.55
CA ASP A 213 23.35 2.46 29.01
C ASP A 213 23.80 2.78 27.57
N GLY A 214 24.17 4.05 27.35
CA GLY A 214 24.59 4.56 26.03
C GLY A 214 23.47 4.70 25.00
N LYS A 215 22.24 4.28 25.31
CA LYS A 215 21.07 4.49 24.44
C LYS A 215 20.64 5.96 24.47
N ARG A 216 19.89 6.34 23.43
CA ARG A 216 19.24 7.65 23.32
C ARG A 216 17.76 7.54 23.68
N LEU A 217 17.21 8.63 24.18
CA LEU A 217 15.78 8.70 24.50
C LEU A 217 14.94 8.48 23.24
N HIS A 218 13.82 7.78 23.39
CA HIS A 218 12.86 7.62 22.30
C HIS A 218 12.20 8.96 21.99
N TYR A 219 12.15 9.34 20.72
CA TYR A 219 11.39 10.52 20.32
C TYR A 219 9.89 10.21 20.21
N THR A 220 9.07 10.82 21.06
CA THR A 220 7.61 10.65 21.05
C THR A 220 6.93 11.89 20.47
N ASN A 221 5.73 11.73 19.93
CA ASN A 221 4.90 12.90 19.60
C ASN A 221 4.59 13.71 20.87
N SER A 222 4.60 13.12 22.07
CA SER A 222 4.33 13.79 23.36
C SER A 222 5.38 14.84 23.75
N ILE A 223 6.62 14.73 23.26
CA ILE A 223 7.62 15.81 23.36
C ILE A 223 7.13 17.08 22.65
N TYR A 224 6.32 16.91 21.60
CA TYR A 224 5.65 18.02 20.92
C TYR A 224 4.56 18.68 21.78
N TRP A 225 3.98 17.94 22.72
CA TRP A 225 2.98 18.46 23.67
C TRP A 225 3.70 19.24 24.77
N GLY A 226 4.86 18.76 25.20
CA GLY A 226 5.76 19.46 26.14
C GLY A 226 6.52 20.67 25.57
N ASN A 227 6.18 21.06 24.33
CA ASN A 227 6.74 22.21 23.62
C ASN A 227 6.13 23.53 24.11
N TYR A 228 5.03 23.48 24.88
CA TYR A 228 4.31 24.66 25.30
C TYR A 228 4.54 24.95 26.78
N ASN A 229 5.33 25.99 27.08
CA ASN A 229 5.44 26.45 28.45
C ASN A 229 4.12 27.14 28.86
N GLU A 230 3.31 26.51 29.70
CA GLU A 230 2.05 27.09 30.21
C GLU A 230 2.24 28.46 30.88
N TYR A 231 3.39 28.69 31.54
CA TYR A 231 3.71 29.94 32.22
C TYR A 231 4.23 31.04 31.27
N GLY A 232 4.59 30.70 30.02
CA GLY A 232 5.19 31.65 29.06
C GLY A 232 4.53 31.74 27.68
N LYS A 233 3.60 30.84 27.35
CA LYS A 233 2.93 30.72 26.04
C LYS A 233 3.89 30.74 24.83
N GLN A 234 5.02 30.04 24.92
CA GLN A 234 6.03 29.97 23.84
C GLN A 234 6.40 28.53 23.50
N TYR A 235 6.77 28.31 22.22
CA TYR A 235 7.31 27.05 21.73
C TYR A 235 8.79 26.91 22.07
N ARG A 236 9.10 26.44 23.29
CA ARG A 236 10.49 26.36 23.78
C ARG A 236 11.38 25.42 22.97
N LEU A 237 10.80 24.42 22.29
CA LEU A 237 11.56 23.47 21.47
C LEU A 237 12.40 24.16 20.40
N TYR A 238 11.93 25.29 19.87
CA TYR A 238 12.58 25.97 18.74
C TYR A 238 13.54 27.08 19.16
N LYS A 239 13.89 27.17 20.46
CA LYS A 239 15.06 27.92 20.92
C LYS A 239 16.33 27.14 20.54
N PRO A 240 17.36 27.75 19.93
CA PRO A 240 18.52 27.02 19.39
C PRO A 240 19.22 26.10 20.39
N GLU A 241 19.47 26.56 21.60
CA GLU A 241 20.12 25.78 22.66
C GLU A 241 19.30 24.55 23.05
N PHE A 242 17.99 24.72 23.26
CA PHE A 242 17.08 23.64 23.61
C PHE A 242 16.86 22.67 22.44
N PHE A 243 16.75 23.19 21.22
CA PHE A 243 16.62 22.37 20.01
C PHE A 243 17.83 21.46 19.82
N GLN A 244 19.05 22.02 19.94
CA GLN A 244 20.31 21.27 19.89
C GLN A 244 20.35 20.21 21.00
N PHE A 245 20.02 20.59 22.24
CA PHE A 245 19.97 19.67 23.36
C PHE A 245 19.05 18.47 23.08
N ILE A 246 17.85 18.69 22.54
CA ILE A 246 16.94 17.60 22.17
C ILE A 246 17.56 16.70 21.08
N LEU A 247 18.23 17.25 20.07
CA LEU A 247 18.87 16.43 19.03
C LEU A 247 20.03 15.58 19.56
N ASP A 248 20.73 16.05 20.59
CA ASP A 248 21.87 15.36 21.18
C ASP A 248 21.43 14.17 22.06
N HIS A 249 20.30 14.29 22.74
CA HIS A 249 19.82 13.33 23.74
C HIS A 249 18.77 12.34 23.22
N PHE A 250 18.06 12.68 22.14
CA PHE A 250 17.00 11.86 21.57
C PHE A 250 17.38 11.17 20.26
N ASN A 251 16.76 10.04 20.00
CA ASN A 251 17.01 9.26 18.79
C ASN A 251 16.42 9.93 17.54
N GLN A 252 17.28 10.63 16.81
CA GLN A 252 16.92 11.35 15.59
C GLN A 252 16.36 10.47 14.46
N LYS A 253 16.63 9.16 14.45
CA LYS A 253 16.06 8.23 13.45
C LYS A 253 14.56 8.03 13.65
N LYS A 254 14.06 8.19 14.88
CA LYS A 254 12.64 8.08 15.23
C LYS A 254 11.90 9.42 15.14
N MET A 255 12.62 10.52 14.92
CA MET A 255 12.03 11.86 14.80
C MET A 255 11.35 12.07 13.44
N ASN A 256 10.20 12.75 13.45
CA ASN A 256 9.62 13.28 12.22
C ASN A 256 10.35 14.57 11.81
N LYS A 257 11.47 14.42 11.10
CA LYS A 257 12.34 15.54 10.67
C LYS A 257 11.58 16.63 9.89
N SER A 258 10.60 16.27 9.04
CA SER A 258 9.80 17.27 8.30
C SER A 258 9.03 18.16 9.27
N LYS A 259 8.32 17.55 10.21
CA LYS A 259 7.47 18.30 11.14
C LYS A 259 8.29 19.29 11.98
N HIS A 260 9.46 18.89 12.43
CA HIS A 260 10.36 19.76 13.20
C HIS A 260 10.91 20.90 12.37
N MET A 261 11.44 20.62 11.17
CA MET A 261 11.95 21.68 10.30
C MET A 261 10.85 22.66 9.89
N LYS A 262 9.62 22.19 9.68
CA LYS A 262 8.46 23.07 9.48
C LYS A 262 8.20 23.95 10.70
N GLY A 263 8.19 23.39 11.90
CA GLY A 263 8.03 24.19 13.11
C GLY A 263 9.17 25.20 13.34
N VAL A 264 10.41 24.84 13.00
CA VAL A 264 11.55 25.76 12.99
C VAL A 264 11.31 26.93 12.04
N ILE A 265 10.82 26.64 10.83
CA ILE A 265 10.43 27.64 9.84
C ILE A 265 9.26 28.49 10.35
N ASP A 266 8.26 27.89 10.99
CA ASP A 266 7.11 28.61 11.55
C ASP A 266 7.56 29.64 12.60
N GLN A 267 8.60 29.33 13.37
CA GLN A 267 9.26 30.26 14.31
C GLN A 267 10.29 31.19 13.65
N ASN A 268 10.49 31.09 12.33
CA ASN A 268 11.49 31.82 11.56
C ASN A 268 12.93 31.71 12.10
N SER A 269 13.30 30.56 12.67
CA SER A 269 14.59 30.39 13.36
C SER A 269 15.66 29.81 12.43
N VAL A 270 16.49 30.68 11.84
CA VAL A 270 17.63 30.27 11.00
C VAL A 270 18.66 29.46 11.81
N ALA A 271 18.92 29.84 13.06
CA ALA A 271 19.85 29.11 13.93
C ALA A 271 19.43 27.64 14.13
N CYS A 272 18.13 27.36 14.26
CA CYS A 272 17.64 25.98 14.33
C CYS A 272 17.72 25.24 12.98
N LEU A 273 17.62 25.95 11.84
CA LEU A 273 17.88 25.35 10.52
C LEU A 273 19.34 24.96 10.34
N GLU A 274 20.27 25.75 10.85
CA GLU A 274 21.69 25.41 10.88
C GLU A 274 21.95 24.14 11.69
N ILE A 275 21.29 24.00 12.84
CA ILE A 275 21.33 22.77 13.65
C ILE A 275 20.78 21.59 12.85
N CYS A 276 19.65 21.75 12.15
CA CYS A 276 19.09 20.71 11.30
C CYS A 276 20.06 20.30 10.17
N ALA A 277 20.75 21.25 9.55
CA ALA A 277 21.76 20.97 8.53
C ALA A 277 22.95 20.21 9.10
N LYS A 278 23.51 20.65 10.24
CA LYS A 278 24.62 19.95 10.93
C LYS A 278 24.24 18.51 11.31
N ALA A 279 22.98 18.28 11.64
CA ALA A 279 22.44 16.95 11.92
C ALA A 279 22.18 16.08 10.66
N GLY A 280 22.45 16.60 9.46
CA GLY A 280 22.23 15.91 8.18
C GLY A 280 20.76 15.80 7.77
N TRP A 281 19.86 16.62 8.34
CA TRP A 281 18.42 16.54 8.04
C TRP A 281 18.04 17.14 6.69
N LEU A 282 18.95 17.94 6.12
CA LEU A 282 18.81 18.60 4.82
C LEU A 282 19.71 17.97 3.74
N ASP A 283 20.33 16.82 4.00
CA ASP A 283 21.21 16.14 3.02
C ASP A 283 20.44 15.63 1.80
N MET A 284 19.17 15.28 2.00
CA MET A 284 18.30 14.77 0.93
C MET A 284 17.71 15.92 0.10
N PRO A 285 17.92 15.95 -1.23
CA PRO A 285 17.47 17.06 -2.09
C PRO A 285 15.97 17.34 -2.01
N ARG A 286 15.16 16.28 -2.09
CA ARG A 286 13.70 16.37 -1.96
C ARG A 286 13.27 17.02 -0.64
N LYS A 287 14.04 16.79 0.43
CA LYS A 287 13.76 17.36 1.75
C LYS A 287 14.08 18.86 1.78
N ARG A 288 15.19 19.28 1.17
CA ARG A 288 15.52 20.70 0.97
C ARG A 288 14.42 21.41 0.20
N ASP A 289 14.00 20.84 -0.92
CA ASP A 289 12.94 21.43 -1.76
C ASP A 289 11.60 21.54 -1.02
N GLU A 290 11.24 20.50 -0.25
CA GLU A 290 10.05 20.54 0.61
C GLU A 290 10.10 21.70 1.61
N MET A 291 11.26 21.92 2.26
CA MET A 291 11.43 22.98 3.26
C MET A 291 11.48 24.37 2.62
N ILE A 292 12.14 24.54 1.46
CA ILE A 292 12.18 25.79 0.70
C ILE A 292 10.77 26.23 0.31
N ARG A 293 9.98 25.29 -0.26
CA ARG A 293 8.60 25.55 -0.64
C ARG A 293 7.76 25.95 0.57
N TYR A 294 7.85 25.20 1.66
CA TYR A 294 7.10 25.49 2.88
C TYR A 294 7.46 26.87 3.47
N ALA A 295 8.76 27.21 3.55
CA ALA A 295 9.19 28.53 4.02
C ALA A 295 8.67 29.68 3.15
N SER A 296 8.62 29.47 1.83
CA SER A 296 8.08 30.44 0.88
C SER A 296 6.56 30.61 1.04
N GLU A 297 5.82 29.49 1.15
CA GLU A 297 4.37 29.48 1.37
C GLU A 297 3.97 30.17 2.69
N CYS A 298 4.77 30.00 3.74
CA CYS A 298 4.55 30.62 5.05
C CYS A 298 5.07 32.06 5.16
N GLY A 299 5.65 32.63 4.09
CA GLY A 299 6.18 34.00 4.09
C GLY A 299 7.39 34.21 5.02
N ARG A 300 8.18 33.16 5.26
CA ARG A 300 9.35 33.19 6.18
C ARG A 300 10.61 33.51 5.39
N THR A 301 10.84 34.80 5.16
CA THR A 301 11.85 35.33 4.22
C THR A 301 13.27 34.94 4.59
N GLU A 302 13.66 35.03 5.87
CA GLU A 302 15.01 34.68 6.33
C GLU A 302 15.29 33.18 6.20
N CYS A 303 14.36 32.33 6.62
CA CYS A 303 14.47 30.89 6.45
C CYS A 303 14.51 30.48 4.97
N SER A 304 13.70 31.13 4.13
CA SER A 304 13.67 30.87 2.68
C SER A 304 15.01 31.22 2.03
N ALA A 305 15.55 32.40 2.34
CA ALA A 305 16.84 32.84 1.83
C ALA A 305 17.97 31.90 2.26
N TRP A 306 18.01 31.53 3.54
CA TRP A 306 19.02 30.61 4.06
C TRP A 306 18.93 29.21 3.43
N LEU A 307 17.72 28.66 3.25
CA LEU A 307 17.53 27.34 2.64
C LEU A 307 17.91 27.31 1.15
N LEU A 308 17.63 28.38 0.41
CA LEU A 308 18.05 28.53 -0.98
C LEU A 308 19.57 28.60 -1.09
N ASP A 309 20.21 29.41 -0.25
CA ASP A 309 21.66 29.51 -0.18
C ASP A 309 22.31 28.18 0.24
N PHE A 310 21.79 27.51 1.27
CA PHE A 310 22.25 26.18 1.69
C PHE A 310 22.14 25.15 0.55
N LYS A 311 21.03 25.13 -0.18
CA LYS A 311 20.85 24.25 -1.35
C LYS A 311 21.91 24.55 -2.42
N ASN A 312 22.16 25.81 -2.74
CA ASN A 312 23.15 26.19 -3.75
C ASN A 312 24.58 25.78 -3.35
N ARG A 313 24.92 25.86 -2.06
CA ARG A 313 26.23 25.44 -1.54
C ARG A 313 26.43 23.92 -1.49
N THR A 314 25.35 23.13 -1.44
CA THR A 314 25.40 21.68 -1.14
C THR A 314 24.92 20.78 -2.28
N ALA A 315 24.39 21.34 -3.38
CA ALA A 315 23.84 20.56 -4.47
C ALA A 315 24.93 19.96 -5.39
N ASP A 316 24.90 18.64 -5.56
CA ASP A 316 25.52 17.95 -6.71
C ASP A 316 24.48 17.86 -7.84
N PHE A 317 24.41 18.94 -8.62
CA PHE A 317 23.43 19.08 -9.70
C PHE A 317 23.50 17.95 -10.74
N ALA A 318 24.67 17.34 -10.93
CA ALA A 318 24.84 16.25 -11.90
C ALA A 318 24.19 14.95 -11.42
N ALA A 319 24.41 14.58 -10.15
CA ALA A 319 23.80 13.39 -9.56
C ALA A 319 22.26 13.52 -9.42
N GLU A 320 21.78 14.72 -9.09
CA GLU A 320 20.34 15.00 -8.95
C GLU A 320 19.61 14.90 -10.30
N ARG A 321 20.18 15.47 -11.36
CA ARG A 321 19.63 15.38 -12.72
C ARG A 321 19.50 13.93 -13.20
N LYS A 322 20.53 13.11 -12.98
CA LYS A 322 20.52 11.68 -13.34
C LYS A 322 19.40 10.90 -12.64
N LYS A 323 19.13 11.19 -11.36
CA LYS A 323 18.02 10.53 -10.62
C LYS A 323 16.65 11.00 -11.11
N ALA A 324 16.49 12.28 -11.43
CA ALA A 324 15.24 12.81 -11.98
C ALA A 324 14.91 12.17 -13.34
N GLU A 325 15.91 12.05 -14.22
CA GLU A 325 15.80 11.36 -15.52
C GLU A 325 15.39 9.89 -15.33
N GLN A 326 16.00 9.17 -14.37
CA GLN A 326 15.61 7.78 -14.06
C GLN A 326 14.17 7.65 -13.54
N LYS A 327 13.69 8.59 -12.71
CA LYS A 327 12.31 8.59 -12.20
C LYS A 327 11.32 8.85 -13.33
N MET A 328 11.59 9.82 -14.19
CA MET A 328 10.79 10.12 -15.38
C MET A 328 10.69 8.88 -16.29
N MET A 329 11.80 8.18 -16.51
CA MET A 329 11.81 6.94 -17.29
C MET A 329 10.98 5.81 -16.65
N ARG A 330 10.94 5.71 -15.32
CA ARG A 330 10.07 4.75 -14.62
C ARG A 330 8.59 5.09 -14.76
N GLU A 331 8.23 6.37 -14.67
CA GLU A 331 6.85 6.84 -14.83
C GLU A 331 6.35 6.66 -16.27
N LEU A 332 7.20 6.95 -17.27
CA LEU A 332 6.92 6.65 -18.68
C LEU A 332 6.68 5.15 -18.92
N ASN A 333 7.45 4.28 -18.26
CA ASN A 333 7.29 2.83 -18.38
C ASN A 333 6.05 2.27 -17.66
N ALA A 334 5.49 2.98 -16.68
CA ALA A 334 4.28 2.57 -15.97
C ALA A 334 2.98 2.98 -16.69
N ASN A 335 3.07 3.75 -17.79
CA ASN A 335 1.92 4.12 -18.60
C ASN A 335 1.33 2.88 -19.30
N PRO A 336 0.00 2.67 -19.30
CA PRO A 336 -0.66 1.56 -20.01
C PRO A 336 -0.31 1.49 -21.51
N ASN A 337 -0.03 2.63 -22.12
CA ASN A 337 0.36 2.74 -23.53
C ASN A 337 1.88 2.69 -23.73
N SER A 338 2.67 2.45 -22.68
CA SER A 338 4.10 2.27 -22.80
C SER A 338 4.40 1.03 -23.65
N VAL A 339 5.52 1.08 -24.37
CA VAL A 339 5.99 -0.06 -25.17
C VAL A 339 6.15 -1.32 -24.30
N THR A 340 6.49 -1.15 -23.02
CA THR A 340 6.69 -2.24 -22.06
C THR A 340 5.37 -2.94 -21.71
N GLU A 341 4.31 -2.20 -21.41
CA GLU A 341 2.98 -2.78 -21.14
C GLU A 341 2.36 -3.35 -22.42
N MET A 342 2.48 -2.64 -23.55
CA MET A 342 2.03 -3.12 -24.85
C MET A 342 2.69 -4.44 -25.26
N LYS A 343 3.97 -4.67 -24.89
CA LYS A 343 4.64 -5.97 -25.09
C LYS A 343 4.04 -7.12 -24.30
N LYS A 344 3.31 -6.86 -23.21
CA LYS A 344 2.61 -7.94 -22.47
C LYS A 344 1.39 -8.41 -23.24
N ILE A 345 0.68 -7.50 -23.90
CA ILE A 345 -0.56 -7.76 -24.64
C ILE A 345 -0.28 -8.18 -26.10
N TRP A 346 0.72 -7.59 -26.74
CA TRP A 346 0.98 -7.76 -28.17
C TRP A 346 2.36 -8.39 -28.40
N GLY A 347 2.39 -9.48 -29.16
CA GLY A 347 3.58 -9.94 -29.87
C GLY A 347 3.60 -9.27 -31.23
N TYR A 348 4.72 -8.65 -31.58
CA TYR A 348 4.87 -7.94 -32.83
C TYR A 348 6.31 -8.00 -33.35
N GLU A 349 6.45 -7.83 -34.66
CA GLU A 349 7.73 -7.77 -35.35
C GLU A 349 7.81 -6.47 -36.15
N LYS A 350 9.00 -5.86 -36.18
CA LYS A 350 9.24 -4.62 -36.92
C LYS A 350 9.76 -4.94 -38.32
N ARG A 351 9.09 -4.40 -39.34
CA ARG A 351 9.49 -4.50 -40.75
C ARG A 351 10.66 -3.56 -41.04
N LYS A 352 11.30 -3.76 -42.21
CA LYS A 352 12.44 -2.95 -42.67
C LYS A 352 12.07 -1.48 -42.88
N ASP A 353 10.82 -1.21 -43.26
CA ASP A 353 10.27 0.14 -43.44
C ASP A 353 9.90 0.85 -42.12
N GLY A 354 10.05 0.15 -40.98
CA GLY A 354 9.76 0.69 -39.66
C GLY A 354 8.33 0.46 -39.16
N THR A 355 7.45 -0.14 -39.96
CA THR A 355 6.08 -0.53 -39.56
C THR A 355 6.07 -1.82 -38.74
N LEU A 356 4.94 -2.14 -38.12
CA LEU A 356 4.77 -3.29 -37.24
C LEU A 356 3.74 -4.29 -37.78
N VAL A 357 4.06 -5.57 -37.60
CA VAL A 357 3.15 -6.70 -37.78
C VAL A 357 2.76 -7.25 -36.43
N ILE A 358 1.47 -7.38 -36.15
CA ILE A 358 0.99 -8.11 -34.96
C ILE A 358 1.14 -9.61 -35.24
N THR A 359 2.04 -10.27 -34.54
CA THR A 359 2.29 -11.71 -34.72
C THR A 359 1.54 -12.56 -33.70
N ARG A 360 1.06 -11.95 -32.60
CA ARG A 360 0.38 -12.68 -31.53
C ARG A 360 -0.43 -11.78 -30.61
N TYR A 361 -1.65 -12.16 -30.30
CA TYR A 361 -2.41 -11.60 -29.18
C TYR A 361 -2.12 -12.32 -27.85
N LYS A 362 -1.84 -11.62 -26.77
CA LYS A 362 -1.54 -12.21 -25.45
C LYS A 362 -2.39 -11.58 -24.35
N GLY A 363 -3.33 -10.72 -24.72
CA GLY A 363 -4.24 -10.08 -23.78
C GLY A 363 -5.29 -11.04 -23.24
N SER A 364 -6.05 -10.55 -22.28
CA SER A 364 -7.13 -11.26 -21.58
C SER A 364 -8.53 -10.83 -22.01
N ASN A 365 -8.65 -9.84 -22.91
CA ASN A 365 -9.94 -9.30 -23.34
C ASN A 365 -10.51 -10.13 -24.50
N THR A 366 -11.83 -10.29 -24.49
CA THR A 366 -12.61 -10.95 -25.56
C THR A 366 -13.18 -9.96 -26.58
N LYS A 367 -13.24 -8.68 -26.23
CA LYS A 367 -13.44 -7.55 -27.16
C LYS A 367 -12.09 -6.90 -27.37
N VAL A 368 -11.49 -7.10 -28.53
CA VAL A 368 -10.11 -6.73 -28.80
C VAL A 368 -10.04 -5.51 -29.71
N GLU A 369 -9.29 -4.51 -29.29
CA GLU A 369 -8.98 -3.32 -30.07
C GLU A 369 -7.49 -3.36 -30.42
N VAL A 370 -7.17 -3.55 -31.71
CA VAL A 370 -5.78 -3.57 -32.17
C VAL A 370 -5.25 -2.13 -32.20
N PRO A 371 -4.08 -1.85 -31.58
CA PRO A 371 -3.56 -0.49 -31.53
C PRO A 371 -3.08 -0.03 -32.90
N GLU A 372 -3.32 1.25 -33.22
CA GLU A 372 -2.79 1.89 -34.42
C GLU A 372 -1.25 1.99 -34.38
N LYS A 373 -0.68 2.19 -33.17
CA LYS A 373 0.77 2.36 -32.95
C LYS A 373 1.22 1.63 -31.69
N ILE A 374 2.44 1.12 -31.70
CA ILE A 374 3.14 0.67 -30.49
C ILE A 374 4.46 1.45 -30.40
N GLY A 375 4.55 2.33 -29.40
CA GLY A 375 5.62 3.33 -29.34
C GLY A 375 5.49 4.31 -30.51
N SER A 376 6.57 4.54 -31.24
CA SER A 376 6.58 5.43 -32.42
C SER A 376 6.27 4.72 -33.74
N SER A 377 6.08 3.39 -33.73
CA SER A 377 5.92 2.59 -34.96
C SER A 377 4.44 2.24 -35.20
N ILE A 378 4.00 2.34 -36.46
CA ILE A 378 2.62 2.14 -36.90
C ILE A 378 2.36 0.65 -37.15
N VAL A 379 1.22 0.14 -36.71
CA VAL A 379 0.77 -1.23 -36.98
C VAL A 379 0.05 -1.26 -38.32
N THR A 380 0.57 -2.04 -39.26
CA THR A 380 0.07 -2.09 -40.65
C THR A 380 -0.37 -3.49 -41.08
N GLU A 381 -0.13 -4.52 -40.27
CA GLU A 381 -0.42 -5.90 -40.65
C GLU A 381 -0.85 -6.74 -39.44
N ILE A 382 -1.84 -7.60 -39.65
CA ILE A 382 -2.14 -8.72 -38.77
C ILE A 382 -1.44 -9.95 -39.35
N GLY A 383 -0.43 -10.45 -38.66
CA GLY A 383 0.38 -11.57 -39.13
C GLY A 383 -0.33 -12.92 -39.08
N ASN A 384 0.30 -13.92 -39.68
CA ASN A 384 -0.24 -15.28 -39.77
C ASN A 384 -0.57 -15.84 -38.38
N LYS A 385 -1.78 -16.38 -38.23
CA LYS A 385 -2.27 -17.01 -36.99
C LYS A 385 -2.20 -16.11 -35.74
N ALA A 386 -2.20 -14.78 -35.89
CA ALA A 386 -2.03 -13.85 -34.77
C ALA A 386 -3.06 -14.05 -33.63
N PHE A 387 -4.31 -14.36 -33.99
CA PHE A 387 -5.42 -14.62 -33.07
C PHE A 387 -5.85 -16.09 -33.03
N SER A 388 -5.35 -16.93 -33.93
CA SER A 388 -5.74 -18.34 -33.99
C SER A 388 -5.39 -19.09 -32.70
N VAL A 389 -6.29 -19.99 -32.28
CA VAL A 389 -6.07 -20.94 -31.18
C VAL A 389 -5.02 -22.01 -31.53
N TYR A 390 -4.71 -22.18 -32.82
CA TYR A 390 -3.67 -23.10 -33.30
C TYR A 390 -2.29 -22.44 -33.49
N ALA A 391 -2.09 -21.22 -32.98
CA ALA A 391 -0.78 -20.59 -33.02
C ALA A 391 0.23 -21.40 -32.17
N LYS A 392 1.48 -21.53 -32.65
CA LYS A 392 2.52 -22.29 -31.93
C LYS A 392 2.80 -21.66 -30.55
N ARG A 393 3.10 -22.46 -29.52
CA ARG A 393 3.55 -22.00 -28.19
C ARG A 393 2.52 -21.10 -27.46
N LEU A 394 1.25 -21.49 -27.45
CA LEU A 394 0.24 -20.85 -26.59
C LEU A 394 0.16 -21.58 -25.24
N LYS A 395 -0.15 -20.82 -24.19
CA LYS A 395 -0.55 -21.37 -22.88
C LYS A 395 -2.05 -21.62 -22.88
N ASP A 396 -2.53 -22.50 -22.00
CA ASP A 396 -3.94 -22.87 -21.91
C ASP A 396 -4.85 -21.65 -21.67
N GLU A 397 -4.45 -20.71 -20.80
CA GLU A 397 -5.24 -19.50 -20.56
C GLU A 397 -5.33 -18.60 -21.81
N GLN A 398 -4.31 -18.64 -22.68
CA GLN A 398 -4.28 -17.86 -23.92
C GLN A 398 -5.12 -18.50 -25.02
N ILE A 399 -5.33 -19.81 -24.96
CA ILE A 399 -6.23 -20.55 -25.85
C ILE A 399 -7.67 -20.23 -25.44
N ASP A 400 -8.00 -20.34 -24.14
CA ASP A 400 -9.33 -20.04 -23.61
C ASP A 400 -9.79 -18.62 -23.97
N VAL A 401 -8.94 -17.61 -23.77
CA VAL A 401 -9.30 -16.23 -24.15
C VAL A 401 -9.61 -16.11 -25.65
N ARG A 402 -8.82 -16.75 -26.51
CA ARG A 402 -9.00 -16.69 -27.98
C ARG A 402 -10.26 -17.40 -28.45
N GLU A 403 -10.58 -18.55 -27.85
CA GLU A 403 -11.81 -19.28 -28.12
C GLU A 403 -13.05 -18.43 -27.77
N ASN A 404 -12.88 -17.50 -26.84
CA ASN A 404 -13.91 -16.62 -26.34
C ASN A 404 -13.91 -15.20 -26.93
N ILE A 405 -13.05 -14.88 -27.91
CA ILE A 405 -13.07 -13.55 -28.56
C ILE A 405 -14.39 -13.39 -29.33
N THR A 406 -15.13 -12.33 -29.01
CA THR A 406 -16.43 -12.02 -29.63
C THR A 406 -16.36 -10.89 -30.65
N ARG A 407 -15.40 -9.98 -30.51
CA ARG A 407 -15.23 -8.83 -31.40
C ARG A 407 -13.77 -8.45 -31.57
N ILE A 408 -13.39 -8.14 -32.80
CA ILE A 408 -12.08 -7.57 -33.12
C ILE A 408 -12.27 -6.27 -33.92
N THR A 409 -11.69 -5.19 -33.40
CA THR A 409 -11.64 -3.89 -34.07
C THR A 409 -10.22 -3.64 -34.57
N LEU A 410 -10.08 -3.51 -35.88
CA LEU A 410 -8.82 -3.23 -36.57
C LEU A 410 -8.72 -1.72 -36.87
N PRO A 411 -7.54 -1.09 -36.71
CA PRO A 411 -7.34 0.31 -37.05
C PRO A 411 -7.23 0.50 -38.56
N GLU A 412 -7.53 1.72 -39.05
CA GLU A 412 -7.45 2.07 -40.47
C GLU A 412 -6.05 1.97 -41.09
N THR A 413 -5.02 1.81 -40.26
CA THR A 413 -3.64 1.61 -40.69
C THR A 413 -3.36 0.20 -41.21
N ILE A 414 -4.24 -0.78 -40.99
CA ILE A 414 -4.04 -2.15 -41.47
C ILE A 414 -4.19 -2.23 -42.98
N GLN A 415 -3.19 -2.81 -43.63
CA GLN A 415 -3.11 -3.03 -45.08
C GLN A 415 -3.20 -4.51 -45.45
N VAL A 416 -2.77 -5.41 -44.56
CA VAL A 416 -2.68 -6.85 -44.82
C VAL A 416 -3.18 -7.66 -43.61
N ILE A 417 -3.97 -8.69 -43.90
CA ILE A 417 -4.40 -9.70 -42.92
C ILE A 417 -3.85 -11.07 -43.37
N GLY A 418 -2.98 -11.64 -42.56
CA GLY A 418 -2.22 -12.85 -42.87
C GLY A 418 -3.02 -14.15 -42.80
N GLU A 419 -2.37 -15.23 -43.22
CA GLU A 419 -2.95 -16.57 -43.28
C GLU A 419 -3.43 -17.05 -41.91
N GLY A 420 -4.68 -17.50 -41.86
CA GLY A 420 -5.30 -18.01 -40.63
C GLY A 420 -5.31 -17.01 -39.48
N ALA A 421 -5.25 -15.69 -39.75
CA ALA A 421 -5.12 -14.67 -38.70
C ALA A 421 -6.16 -14.82 -37.59
N PHE A 422 -7.40 -15.17 -37.94
CA PHE A 422 -8.54 -15.39 -37.03
C PHE A 422 -9.07 -16.83 -37.08
N ASP A 423 -8.28 -17.78 -37.58
CA ASP A 423 -8.68 -19.18 -37.68
C ASP A 423 -9.06 -19.74 -36.30
N SER A 424 -10.26 -20.30 -36.22
CA SER A 424 -10.82 -20.96 -35.04
C SER A 424 -10.99 -20.01 -33.86
N CYS A 425 -11.51 -18.81 -34.16
CA CYS A 425 -12.18 -17.96 -33.19
C CYS A 425 -13.69 -18.24 -33.25
N PRO A 426 -14.20 -19.32 -32.61
CA PRO A 426 -15.56 -19.82 -32.84
C PRO A 426 -16.64 -18.85 -32.39
N ARG A 427 -16.36 -18.01 -31.37
CA ARG A 427 -17.29 -17.01 -30.83
C ARG A 427 -17.17 -15.63 -31.50
N LEU A 428 -16.30 -15.46 -32.50
CA LEU A 428 -16.13 -14.17 -33.17
C LEU A 428 -17.40 -13.82 -33.96
N GLU A 429 -18.15 -12.83 -33.48
CA GLU A 429 -19.43 -12.42 -34.09
C GLU A 429 -19.23 -11.34 -35.15
N THR A 430 -18.28 -10.43 -34.90
CA THR A 430 -18.04 -9.25 -35.72
C THR A 430 -16.55 -8.90 -35.82
N VAL A 431 -16.13 -8.53 -37.02
CA VAL A 431 -14.81 -8.00 -37.34
C VAL A 431 -14.97 -6.90 -38.38
N ASN A 432 -14.50 -5.69 -38.06
CA ASN A 432 -14.48 -4.60 -39.03
C ASN A 432 -13.19 -4.68 -39.83
N ILE A 433 -13.27 -4.98 -41.13
CA ILE A 433 -12.10 -4.97 -42.01
C ILE A 433 -11.93 -3.54 -42.57
N PRO A 434 -10.80 -2.86 -42.28
CA PRO A 434 -10.57 -1.51 -42.76
C PRO A 434 -10.55 -1.41 -44.28
N HIS A 435 -10.99 -0.28 -44.82
CA HIS A 435 -11.05 -0.03 -46.27
C HIS A 435 -9.68 -0.06 -46.95
N GLY A 436 -8.60 0.23 -46.21
CA GLY A 436 -7.21 0.19 -46.69
C GLY A 436 -6.62 -1.22 -46.87
N VAL A 437 -7.35 -2.28 -46.50
CA VAL A 437 -6.86 -3.66 -46.63
C VAL A 437 -6.83 -4.09 -48.09
N THR A 438 -5.66 -4.54 -48.54
CA THR A 438 -5.40 -4.96 -49.93
C THR A 438 -5.20 -6.48 -50.07
N ALA A 439 -4.99 -7.19 -48.96
CA ALA A 439 -4.79 -8.63 -48.96
C ALA A 439 -5.38 -9.29 -47.70
N ILE A 440 -6.11 -10.40 -47.92
CA ILE A 440 -6.64 -11.30 -46.89
C ILE A 440 -6.12 -12.71 -47.21
N GLY A 441 -5.38 -13.31 -46.29
CA GLY A 441 -4.72 -14.60 -46.48
C GLY A 441 -5.66 -15.80 -46.53
N ALA A 442 -5.13 -16.95 -46.92
CA ALA A 442 -5.85 -18.21 -46.88
C ALA A 442 -6.30 -18.54 -45.45
N SER A 443 -7.46 -19.20 -45.33
CA SER A 443 -8.03 -19.65 -44.05
C SER A 443 -8.26 -18.54 -43.00
N THR A 444 -8.28 -17.26 -43.39
CA THR A 444 -8.28 -16.13 -42.43
C THR A 444 -9.38 -16.23 -41.36
N PHE A 445 -10.61 -16.56 -41.76
CA PHE A 445 -11.78 -16.73 -40.89
C PHE A 445 -12.27 -18.18 -40.84
N LEU A 446 -11.38 -19.14 -41.12
CA LEU A 446 -11.70 -20.57 -41.06
C LEU A 446 -12.25 -20.91 -39.66
N ARG A 447 -13.41 -21.59 -39.61
CA ARG A 447 -14.09 -21.99 -38.37
C ARG A 447 -14.49 -20.83 -37.43
N CYS A 448 -14.71 -19.62 -37.98
CA CYS A 448 -15.41 -18.55 -37.26
C CYS A 448 -16.93 -18.78 -37.27
N THR A 449 -17.39 -19.79 -36.52
CA THR A 449 -18.76 -20.31 -36.58
C THR A 449 -19.85 -19.28 -36.21
N SER A 450 -19.53 -18.33 -35.33
CA SER A 450 -20.45 -17.27 -34.91
C SER A 450 -20.41 -16.00 -35.77
N LEU A 451 -19.55 -15.92 -36.79
CA LEU A 451 -19.43 -14.72 -37.63
C LEU A 451 -20.73 -14.51 -38.41
N THR A 452 -21.45 -13.42 -38.12
CA THR A 452 -22.81 -13.20 -38.65
C THR A 452 -22.84 -12.41 -39.95
N SER A 453 -21.94 -11.42 -40.08
CA SER A 453 -21.77 -10.58 -41.25
C SER A 453 -20.30 -10.25 -41.44
N ILE A 454 -19.93 -9.96 -42.69
CA ILE A 454 -18.64 -9.38 -43.00
C ILE A 454 -18.73 -8.46 -44.21
N GLU A 455 -18.11 -7.30 -44.09
CA GLU A 455 -17.91 -6.38 -45.20
C GLU A 455 -16.52 -6.61 -45.77
N LEU A 456 -16.46 -7.00 -47.05
CA LEU A 456 -15.20 -7.18 -47.74
C LEU A 456 -14.70 -5.84 -48.30
N PRO A 457 -13.43 -5.47 -48.09
CA PRO A 457 -12.91 -4.20 -48.58
C PRO A 457 -12.79 -4.19 -50.11
N GLU A 458 -12.98 -3.04 -50.74
CA GLU A 458 -12.78 -2.88 -52.18
C GLU A 458 -11.31 -3.00 -52.62
N GLY A 459 -10.35 -3.13 -51.69
CA GLY A 459 -8.93 -3.26 -52.01
C GLY A 459 -8.43 -4.66 -52.37
N ILE A 460 -9.21 -5.72 -52.15
CA ILE A 460 -8.75 -7.11 -52.34
C ILE A 460 -9.00 -7.62 -53.76
N THR A 461 -8.03 -8.38 -54.29
CA THR A 461 -8.11 -8.96 -55.65
C THR A 461 -8.51 -10.43 -55.65
N LYS A 462 -8.44 -11.11 -54.49
CA LYS A 462 -8.71 -12.54 -54.37
C LYS A 462 -9.37 -12.85 -53.04
N ILE A 463 -10.25 -13.85 -53.05
CA ILE A 463 -10.68 -14.54 -51.84
C ILE A 463 -9.94 -15.85 -51.81
N GLU A 464 -9.01 -15.96 -50.86
CA GLU A 464 -8.07 -17.08 -50.79
C GLU A 464 -8.70 -18.40 -50.33
N GLU A 465 -7.95 -19.48 -50.48
CA GLU A 465 -8.42 -20.84 -50.14
C GLU A 465 -8.89 -20.89 -48.69
N TYR A 466 -10.07 -21.48 -48.47
CA TYR A 466 -10.69 -21.63 -47.14
C TYR A 466 -10.97 -20.33 -46.36
N ALA A 467 -10.88 -19.15 -46.98
CA ALA A 467 -10.89 -17.87 -46.27
C ALA A 467 -12.07 -17.70 -45.28
N PHE A 468 -13.25 -18.21 -45.62
CA PHE A 468 -14.48 -18.19 -44.81
C PHE A 468 -15.06 -19.58 -44.54
N SER A 469 -14.29 -20.64 -44.75
CA SER A 469 -14.81 -22.01 -44.60
C SER A 469 -15.29 -22.25 -43.16
N ASN A 470 -16.44 -22.92 -43.01
CA ASN A 470 -17.11 -23.19 -41.74
C ASN A 470 -17.63 -21.94 -40.99
N CYS A 471 -17.88 -20.82 -41.68
CA CYS A 471 -18.60 -19.67 -41.12
C CYS A 471 -20.12 -19.93 -41.12
N GLN A 472 -20.60 -20.78 -40.21
CA GLN A 472 -21.98 -21.29 -40.19
C GLN A 472 -23.06 -20.23 -39.86
N SER A 473 -22.68 -19.13 -39.22
CA SER A 473 -23.59 -18.01 -38.94
C SER A 473 -23.60 -16.92 -40.01
N LEU A 474 -22.73 -17.00 -41.03
CA LEU A 474 -22.61 -15.96 -42.05
C LEU A 474 -23.78 -16.07 -43.03
N ARG A 475 -24.73 -15.13 -42.97
CA ARG A 475 -26.00 -15.20 -43.72
C ARG A 475 -25.93 -14.63 -45.12
N SER A 476 -25.13 -13.61 -45.35
CA SER A 476 -24.96 -13.02 -46.67
C SER A 476 -23.55 -12.47 -46.83
N VAL A 477 -23.12 -12.40 -48.09
CA VAL A 477 -21.85 -11.77 -48.45
C VAL A 477 -21.98 -11.12 -49.82
N THR A 478 -21.44 -9.91 -49.93
CA THR A 478 -21.26 -9.22 -51.20
C THR A 478 -19.78 -9.28 -51.57
N ILE A 479 -19.48 -9.89 -52.72
CA ILE A 479 -18.12 -9.98 -53.24
C ILE A 479 -17.86 -8.72 -54.09
N PRO A 480 -16.90 -7.86 -53.71
CA PRO A 480 -16.68 -6.58 -54.36
C PRO A 480 -16.14 -6.75 -55.78
N LYS A 481 -16.33 -5.72 -56.62
CA LYS A 481 -15.95 -5.71 -58.05
C LYS A 481 -14.45 -5.84 -58.29
N THR A 482 -13.63 -5.57 -57.28
CA THR A 482 -12.17 -5.67 -57.37
C THR A 482 -11.65 -7.09 -57.19
N VAL A 483 -12.48 -8.01 -56.68
CA VAL A 483 -12.12 -9.42 -56.60
C VAL A 483 -12.14 -10.04 -58.00
N GLU A 484 -11.03 -10.63 -58.41
CA GLU A 484 -10.87 -11.30 -59.70
C GLU A 484 -11.06 -12.81 -59.58
N ILE A 485 -10.72 -13.40 -58.42
CA ILE A 485 -10.68 -14.85 -58.21
C ILE A 485 -11.24 -15.24 -56.84
N ILE A 486 -12.20 -16.17 -56.82
CA ILE A 486 -12.64 -16.88 -55.62
C ILE A 486 -11.97 -18.26 -55.63
N ARG A 487 -11.17 -18.58 -54.61
CA ARG A 487 -10.36 -19.81 -54.57
C ARG A 487 -11.14 -21.01 -54.04
N ARG A 488 -10.45 -22.16 -53.99
CA ARG A 488 -11.01 -23.45 -53.56
C ARG A 488 -11.58 -23.35 -52.14
N GLU A 489 -12.78 -23.87 -51.94
CA GLU A 489 -13.44 -24.02 -50.62
C GLU A 489 -13.54 -22.69 -49.83
N ALA A 490 -13.50 -21.54 -50.52
CA ALA A 490 -13.48 -20.22 -49.90
C ALA A 490 -14.65 -19.98 -48.92
N PHE A 491 -15.86 -20.46 -49.26
CA PHE A 491 -17.08 -20.37 -48.45
C PHE A 491 -17.70 -21.75 -48.21
N GLN A 492 -16.90 -22.81 -48.14
CA GLN A 492 -17.42 -24.15 -47.82
C GLN A 492 -18.07 -24.17 -46.44
N ASN A 493 -19.21 -24.85 -46.29
CA ASN A 493 -19.89 -25.03 -45.00
C ASN A 493 -20.30 -23.71 -44.33
N CYS A 494 -20.71 -22.72 -45.12
CA CYS A 494 -21.23 -21.45 -44.62
C CYS A 494 -22.76 -21.46 -44.54
N GLY A 495 -23.31 -20.71 -43.59
CA GLY A 495 -24.77 -20.53 -43.47
C GLY A 495 -25.34 -19.45 -44.39
N LEU A 496 -24.77 -19.31 -45.60
CA LEU A 496 -25.13 -18.28 -46.56
C LEU A 496 -26.53 -18.54 -47.11
N GLU A 497 -27.40 -17.56 -47.08
CA GLU A 497 -28.74 -17.58 -47.70
C GLU A 497 -28.72 -16.97 -49.10
N LYS A 498 -27.95 -15.87 -49.24
CA LYS A 498 -27.75 -15.13 -50.48
C LYS A 498 -26.28 -14.74 -50.67
N VAL A 499 -25.76 -14.92 -51.88
CA VAL A 499 -24.45 -14.42 -52.30
C VAL A 499 -24.60 -13.49 -53.49
N THR A 500 -24.06 -12.28 -53.38
CA THR A 500 -24.01 -11.33 -54.50
C THR A 500 -22.56 -11.20 -54.96
N ILE A 501 -22.26 -11.59 -56.20
CA ILE A 501 -20.94 -11.40 -56.79
C ILE A 501 -21.00 -10.25 -57.79
N LEU A 502 -20.25 -9.17 -57.55
CA LEU A 502 -20.23 -8.00 -58.43
C LEU A 502 -19.38 -8.23 -59.69
N GLU A 503 -19.61 -7.41 -60.72
CA GLU A 503 -18.88 -7.47 -61.98
C GLU A 503 -17.38 -7.21 -61.77
N GLY A 504 -16.56 -8.18 -62.13
CA GLY A 504 -15.11 -8.18 -61.92
C GLY A 504 -14.54 -9.59 -61.68
N VAL A 505 -15.32 -10.46 -61.03
CA VAL A 505 -14.92 -11.85 -60.77
C VAL A 505 -14.81 -12.63 -62.06
N SER A 506 -13.61 -13.14 -62.35
CA SER A 506 -13.28 -13.86 -63.57
C SER A 506 -13.16 -15.38 -63.38
N GLU A 507 -12.77 -15.84 -62.20
CA GLU A 507 -12.57 -17.26 -61.89
C GLU A 507 -13.19 -17.66 -60.53
N ILE A 508 -13.96 -18.76 -60.53
CA ILE A 508 -14.44 -19.43 -59.31
C ILE A 508 -13.81 -20.82 -59.19
N GLY A 509 -13.17 -21.06 -58.05
CA GLY A 509 -12.45 -22.29 -57.73
C GLY A 509 -13.36 -23.46 -57.33
N PRO A 510 -12.79 -24.68 -57.26
CA PRO A 510 -13.54 -25.87 -56.89
C PRO A 510 -14.18 -25.75 -55.50
N LEU A 511 -15.41 -26.25 -55.37
CA LEU A 511 -16.12 -26.36 -54.08
C LEU A 511 -16.25 -25.02 -53.31
N ALA A 512 -16.18 -23.88 -54.02
CA ALA A 512 -16.17 -22.56 -53.40
C ALA A 512 -17.38 -22.29 -52.49
N PHE A 513 -18.55 -22.87 -52.78
CA PHE A 513 -19.81 -22.75 -52.03
C PHE A 513 -20.43 -24.12 -51.73
N SER A 514 -19.59 -25.14 -51.48
CA SER A 514 -20.05 -26.48 -51.14
C SER A 514 -20.55 -26.57 -49.71
N ASP A 515 -21.45 -27.50 -49.44
CA ASP A 515 -22.03 -27.76 -48.11
C ASP A 515 -22.69 -26.51 -47.48
N CYS A 516 -23.31 -25.63 -48.26
CA CYS A 516 -23.94 -24.39 -47.75
C CYS A 516 -25.46 -24.57 -47.58
N PRO A 517 -25.97 -25.20 -46.50
CA PRO A 517 -27.34 -25.73 -46.44
C PRO A 517 -28.47 -24.71 -46.58
N LEU A 518 -28.16 -23.42 -46.42
CA LEU A 518 -29.15 -22.34 -46.49
C LEU A 518 -29.12 -21.58 -47.83
N LEU A 519 -28.17 -21.89 -48.72
CA LEU A 519 -27.93 -21.09 -49.92
C LEU A 519 -29.02 -21.36 -50.95
N LYS A 520 -29.93 -20.40 -51.10
CA LYS A 520 -31.02 -20.48 -52.09
C LYS A 520 -30.71 -19.68 -53.35
N TRP A 521 -29.97 -18.59 -53.21
CA TRP A 521 -29.76 -17.63 -54.30
C TRP A 521 -28.31 -17.19 -54.40
N ILE A 522 -27.78 -17.20 -55.63
CA ILE A 522 -26.45 -16.67 -55.94
C ILE A 522 -26.47 -15.88 -57.25
N GLU A 523 -26.03 -14.63 -57.20
CA GLU A 523 -25.84 -13.81 -58.39
C GLU A 523 -24.45 -14.06 -58.98
N LEU A 524 -24.40 -14.60 -60.20
CA LEU A 524 -23.17 -14.89 -60.94
C LEU A 524 -23.01 -13.87 -62.09
N PRO A 525 -21.99 -12.98 -62.04
CA PRO A 525 -21.84 -11.89 -63.00
C PRO A 525 -21.39 -12.36 -64.38
N SER A 526 -21.58 -11.50 -65.37
CA SER A 526 -21.23 -11.77 -66.77
C SER A 526 -19.72 -11.83 -67.02
N SER A 527 -18.93 -11.18 -66.15
CA SER A 527 -17.45 -11.17 -66.15
C SER A 527 -16.79 -12.53 -65.88
N ILE A 528 -17.51 -13.53 -65.37
CA ILE A 528 -16.96 -14.87 -65.13
C ILE A 528 -16.49 -15.48 -66.45
N LYS A 529 -15.23 -15.93 -66.48
CA LYS A 529 -14.62 -16.63 -67.62
C LYS A 529 -14.38 -18.11 -67.32
N LYS A 530 -14.36 -18.48 -66.04
CA LYS A 530 -13.99 -19.84 -65.63
C LYS A 530 -14.61 -20.22 -64.29
N ILE A 531 -15.18 -21.43 -64.24
CA ILE A 531 -15.67 -22.07 -63.02
C ILE A 531 -15.10 -23.49 -63.02
N LYS A 532 -14.34 -23.83 -61.97
CA LYS A 532 -13.65 -25.13 -61.85
C LYS A 532 -14.49 -26.09 -61.01
N ASN A 533 -14.80 -27.27 -61.56
CA ASN A 533 -15.33 -28.38 -60.77
C ASN A 533 -14.19 -29.12 -60.08
N TYR A 534 -14.45 -29.68 -58.90
CA TYR A 534 -13.53 -30.62 -58.26
C TYR A 534 -13.67 -31.99 -58.93
N THR A 535 -12.55 -32.64 -59.22
CA THR A 535 -12.54 -33.96 -59.86
C THR A 535 -11.64 -34.89 -59.06
N ARG A 536 -12.11 -36.12 -58.83
CA ARG A 536 -11.36 -37.20 -58.19
C ARG A 536 -11.45 -38.44 -59.09
N SER A 537 -10.35 -39.15 -59.27
CA SER A 537 -10.31 -40.34 -60.12
C SER A 537 -11.42 -41.33 -59.73
N GLY A 538 -12.19 -41.80 -60.72
CA GLY A 538 -13.32 -42.71 -60.53
C GLY A 538 -14.61 -42.08 -59.98
N GLN A 539 -14.68 -40.75 -59.81
CA GLN A 539 -15.88 -40.06 -59.31
C GLN A 539 -16.36 -38.97 -60.27
N ALA A 540 -17.67 -38.70 -60.27
CA ALA A 540 -18.26 -37.61 -61.05
C ALA A 540 -17.72 -36.24 -60.59
N PRO A 541 -17.52 -35.27 -61.50
CA PRO A 541 -17.12 -33.92 -61.13
C PRO A 541 -18.10 -33.28 -60.15
N GLN A 542 -17.56 -32.71 -59.08
CA GLN A 542 -18.33 -31.99 -58.06
C GLN A 542 -18.35 -30.50 -58.40
N THR A 543 -19.54 -29.91 -58.43
CA THR A 543 -19.74 -28.49 -58.77
C THR A 543 -19.28 -27.58 -57.64
N ILE A 544 -19.26 -26.27 -57.89
CA ILE A 544 -19.05 -25.26 -56.84
C ILE A 544 -20.12 -25.28 -55.73
N PHE A 545 -21.24 -25.98 -55.93
CA PHE A 545 -22.38 -26.16 -55.00
C PHE A 545 -22.50 -27.60 -54.52
N HIS A 546 -21.40 -28.37 -54.51
CA HIS A 546 -21.45 -29.77 -54.06
C HIS A 546 -22.09 -29.88 -52.67
N LYS A 547 -23.07 -30.80 -52.50
CA LYS A 547 -23.85 -30.97 -51.26
C LYS A 547 -24.61 -29.71 -50.80
N THR A 548 -24.86 -28.80 -51.73
CA THR A 548 -25.74 -27.65 -51.55
C THR A 548 -26.96 -27.86 -52.44
N GLU A 549 -28.12 -28.09 -51.83
CA GLU A 549 -29.37 -28.39 -52.54
C GLU A 549 -30.17 -27.10 -52.81
N ASP A 550 -31.05 -27.13 -53.80
CA ASP A 550 -32.01 -26.06 -54.12
C ASP A 550 -31.42 -24.67 -54.42
N VAL A 551 -30.16 -24.60 -54.87
CA VAL A 551 -29.54 -23.33 -55.30
C VAL A 551 -30.10 -22.91 -56.65
N THR A 552 -30.63 -21.69 -56.72
CA THR A 552 -30.95 -21.01 -57.98
C THR A 552 -29.93 -19.92 -58.27
N ALA A 553 -29.25 -20.02 -59.42
CA ALA A 553 -28.31 -19.01 -59.87
C ALA A 553 -29.03 -17.89 -60.66
N VAL A 554 -28.68 -16.64 -60.40
CA VAL A 554 -29.07 -15.50 -61.24
C VAL A 554 -27.91 -15.23 -62.19
N VAL A 555 -28.14 -15.32 -63.50
CA VAL A 555 -27.10 -15.20 -64.54
C VAL A 555 -27.50 -14.20 -65.62
N ALA A 556 -26.52 -13.65 -66.33
CA ALA A 556 -26.76 -12.89 -67.55
C ALA A 556 -26.95 -13.81 -68.78
N PRO A 557 -27.82 -13.48 -69.75
CA PRO A 557 -27.95 -14.23 -71.00
C PRO A 557 -26.62 -14.35 -71.76
N LYS A 558 -26.36 -15.52 -72.34
CA LYS A 558 -25.16 -15.89 -73.12
C LYS A 558 -23.84 -15.84 -72.33
N SER A 559 -23.89 -15.68 -71.00
CA SER A 559 -22.71 -15.64 -70.14
C SER A 559 -22.05 -17.01 -69.98
N TYR A 560 -20.79 -17.03 -69.51
CA TYR A 560 -20.13 -18.28 -69.12
C TYR A 560 -20.89 -18.97 -67.98
N ALA A 561 -21.42 -18.20 -67.03
CA ALA A 561 -22.19 -18.70 -65.91
C ALA A 561 -23.44 -19.46 -66.38
N GLU A 562 -24.18 -18.92 -67.36
CA GLU A 562 -25.32 -19.62 -67.98
C GLU A 562 -24.90 -20.97 -68.59
N LYS A 563 -23.81 -20.99 -69.38
CA LYS A 563 -23.29 -22.24 -69.98
C LYS A 563 -22.89 -23.26 -68.92
N TYR A 564 -22.28 -22.80 -67.83
CA TYR A 564 -21.90 -23.63 -66.70
C TYR A 564 -23.13 -24.22 -65.98
N CYS A 565 -24.16 -23.41 -65.71
CA CYS A 565 -25.39 -23.87 -65.08
C CYS A 565 -26.09 -24.92 -65.94
N LYS A 566 -26.25 -24.68 -67.26
CA LYS A 566 -26.81 -25.65 -68.21
C LYS A 566 -26.06 -26.98 -68.20
N ARG A 567 -24.72 -26.95 -68.27
CA ARG A 567 -23.89 -28.17 -68.33
C ARG A 567 -23.99 -29.02 -67.06
N ASN A 568 -24.17 -28.39 -65.90
CA ASN A 568 -24.20 -29.08 -64.61
C ASN A 568 -25.63 -29.23 -64.04
N GLN A 569 -26.66 -28.93 -64.82
CA GLN A 569 -28.08 -29.01 -64.41
C GLN A 569 -28.41 -28.19 -63.15
N ILE A 570 -27.79 -27.01 -63.03
CA ILE A 570 -28.04 -26.08 -61.92
C ILE A 570 -29.22 -25.16 -62.32
N PRO A 571 -30.30 -25.05 -61.52
CA PRO A 571 -31.38 -24.12 -61.76
C PRO A 571 -30.88 -22.67 -61.89
N TYR A 572 -31.39 -21.93 -62.86
CA TYR A 572 -31.03 -20.52 -63.02
C TYR A 572 -32.17 -19.67 -63.58
N VAL A 573 -32.14 -18.37 -63.28
CA VAL A 573 -33.01 -17.33 -63.82
C VAL A 573 -32.18 -16.17 -64.39
N TYR A 574 -32.78 -15.35 -65.23
CA TYR A 574 -32.14 -14.11 -65.69
C TYR A 574 -32.36 -12.99 -64.68
N LYS A 575 -31.36 -12.13 -64.52
CA LYS A 575 -31.51 -10.89 -63.77
C LYS A 575 -32.54 -10.02 -64.50
N GLU A 576 -33.64 -9.68 -63.85
CA GLU A 576 -34.60 -8.69 -64.39
C GLU A 576 -33.85 -7.36 -64.56
N GLU A 577 -33.98 -6.75 -65.75
CA GLU A 577 -33.28 -5.50 -66.12
C GLU A 577 -33.72 -4.29 -65.29
#